data_AF-A0A2H0RVK5-F1
#
_entry.id   AF-A0A2H0RVK5-F1
#
_cell.length_a   1.000
_cell.length_b   1.000
_cell.length_c   1.000
_cell.angle_alpha   90.00
_cell.angle_beta   90.00
_cell.angle_gamma   90.00
#
_symmetry.space_group_name_H-M   'P 1'
#
loop_
_entity.id
_entity.type
_entity.pdbx_description
1 polymer ?
#
loop_
_entity_poly.entity_id
_entity_poly.type
_entity_poly.pdbx_seq_one_letter_code
_entity_poly.pdbx_strand_id
1 'polypeptide(L)'
;MPTYLTIKEAADRAGKAEITIRRFVQSVVKEQTRSPKRKLIRPTAAEVQDLKKRKQPFSWKIADELIEKHYTQDESSVKKAGMSSKANIGMSETLQRELQSKEGQLQIKDEQIKALTEIVQSLNERMREGNVLMASLQQHLALPEARSEEKEEESTEKKSWIGRFFTSS
;
A
#
# COMPACT_ATOMS: atom_id res chain seq x y z
N MET A 1 -35.35 -16.82 -12.90
CA MET A 1 -35.70 -16.63 -11.47
C MET A 1 -34.66 -15.70 -10.87
N PRO A 2 -35.03 -14.68 -10.08
CA PRO A 2 -34.05 -13.75 -9.51
C PRO A 2 -33.15 -14.49 -8.52
N THR A 3 -31.86 -14.57 -8.81
CA THR A 3 -30.84 -15.13 -7.92
C THR A 3 -30.55 -14.10 -6.84
N TYR A 4 -30.85 -14.44 -5.59
CA TYR A 4 -30.56 -13.59 -4.44
C TYR A 4 -29.20 -13.95 -3.87
N LEU A 5 -28.27 -13.01 -3.94
CA LEU A 5 -26.91 -13.12 -3.44
C LEU A 5 -26.82 -12.52 -2.05
N THR A 6 -25.98 -13.11 -1.21
CA THR A 6 -25.59 -12.51 0.07
C THR A 6 -24.71 -11.27 -0.17
N ILE A 7 -24.54 -10.41 0.84
CA ILE A 7 -23.69 -9.22 0.74
C ILE A 7 -22.27 -9.57 0.28
N LYS A 8 -21.75 -10.74 0.67
CA LYS A 8 -20.42 -11.22 0.30
C LYS A 8 -20.33 -11.57 -1.17
N GLU A 9 -21.22 -12.44 -1.64
CA GLU A 9 -21.27 -12.85 -3.04
C GLU A 9 -21.57 -11.66 -3.97
N ALA A 10 -22.36 -10.69 -3.50
CA ALA A 10 -22.62 -9.44 -4.18
C ALA A 10 -21.36 -8.54 -4.27
N ALA A 11 -20.53 -8.53 -3.24
CA ALA A 11 -19.27 -7.79 -3.20
C ALA A 11 -18.25 -8.39 -4.18
N ASP A 12 -18.12 -9.72 -4.17
CA ASP A 12 -17.24 -10.45 -5.07
C ASP A 12 -17.63 -10.24 -6.55
N ARG A 13 -18.93 -10.28 -6.84
CA ARG A 13 -19.46 -10.10 -8.20
C ARG A 13 -19.37 -8.66 -8.71
N ALA A 14 -19.43 -7.68 -7.81
CA ALA A 14 -19.27 -6.26 -8.15
C ALA A 14 -17.81 -5.80 -8.15
N GLY A 15 -16.86 -6.59 -7.63
CA GLY A 15 -15.47 -6.16 -7.41
C GLY A 15 -15.35 -4.99 -6.43
N LYS A 16 -16.27 -4.87 -5.47
CA LYS A 16 -16.30 -3.78 -4.47
C LYS A 16 -16.25 -4.36 -3.06
N ALA A 17 -15.81 -3.55 -2.10
CA ALA A 17 -15.80 -3.96 -0.70
C ALA A 17 -17.22 -4.20 -0.15
N GLU A 18 -17.38 -5.20 0.73
CA GLU A 18 -18.66 -5.56 1.37
C GLU A 18 -19.36 -4.36 2.04
N ILE A 19 -18.58 -3.44 2.61
CA ILE A 19 -19.10 -2.23 3.27
C ILE A 19 -19.80 -1.29 2.28
N THR A 20 -19.31 -1.21 1.03
CA THR A 20 -19.89 -0.39 -0.03
C THR A 20 -21.25 -0.96 -0.44
N ILE A 21 -21.33 -2.28 -0.62
CA ILE A 21 -22.59 -2.98 -0.89
C ILE A 21 -23.57 -2.81 0.27
N ARG A 22 -23.10 -2.91 1.53
CA ARG A 22 -23.95 -2.68 2.72
C ARG A 22 -24.52 -1.26 2.77
N ARG A 23 -23.70 -0.24 2.49
CA ARG A 23 -24.13 1.16 2.42
C ARG A 23 -25.15 1.38 1.30
N PHE A 24 -24.93 0.76 0.15
CA PHE A 24 -25.84 0.81 -0.99
C PHE A 24 -27.20 0.17 -0.68
N VAL A 25 -27.23 -1.00 -0.03
CA VAL A 25 -28.51 -1.58 0.44
C VAL A 25 -29.23 -0.64 1.38
N GLN A 26 -28.50 -0.02 2.32
CA GLN A 26 -29.10 0.91 3.27
C GLN A 26 -29.64 2.17 2.60
N SER A 27 -28.95 2.73 1.60
CA SER A 27 -29.46 3.89 0.85
C SER A 27 -30.70 3.52 0.04
N VAL A 28 -30.69 2.38 -0.67
CA VAL A 28 -31.86 1.89 -1.42
C VAL A 28 -33.04 1.63 -0.50
N VAL A 29 -32.83 1.09 0.70
CA VAL A 29 -33.89 0.86 1.69
C VAL A 29 -34.44 2.18 2.25
N LYS A 30 -33.59 3.20 2.43
CA LYS A 30 -33.99 4.51 2.99
C LYS A 30 -34.68 5.42 1.97
N GLU A 31 -34.16 5.49 0.76
CA GLU A 31 -34.63 6.43 -0.27
C GLU A 31 -35.87 5.91 -1.01
N GLN A 32 -36.08 4.59 -1.04
CA GLN A 32 -36.86 3.96 -2.09
C GLN A 32 -38.05 3.13 -1.61
N THR A 33 -38.85 3.68 -0.69
CA THR A 33 -40.06 3.04 -0.13
C THR A 33 -41.12 2.70 -1.20
N ARG A 34 -41.10 3.38 -2.36
CA ARG A 34 -42.13 3.30 -3.41
C ARG A 34 -41.67 2.71 -4.76
N SER A 35 -40.38 2.37 -4.95
CA SER A 35 -39.89 1.96 -6.27
C SER A 35 -39.66 0.44 -6.43
N PRO A 36 -39.78 -0.08 -7.67
CA PRO A 36 -39.72 -1.52 -7.97
C PRO A 36 -38.38 -2.17 -7.60
N LYS A 37 -37.31 -1.36 -7.41
CA LYS A 37 -35.98 -1.80 -6.98
C LYS A 37 -35.97 -2.41 -5.57
N ARG A 38 -36.97 -2.08 -4.74
CA ARG A 38 -37.14 -2.63 -3.38
C ARG A 38 -37.65 -4.07 -3.38
N LYS A 39 -38.31 -4.53 -4.45
CA LYS A 39 -38.74 -5.94 -4.61
C LYS A 39 -37.55 -6.90 -4.79
N LEU A 40 -36.37 -6.35 -5.09
CA LEU A 40 -35.14 -7.07 -5.37
C LEU A 40 -34.21 -7.20 -4.15
N ILE A 41 -34.61 -6.69 -2.97
CA ILE A 41 -33.84 -6.79 -1.73
C ILE A 41 -34.67 -7.56 -0.70
N ARG A 42 -34.06 -8.55 -0.06
CA ARG A 42 -34.62 -9.29 1.08
C ARG A 42 -33.75 -9.05 2.33
N PRO A 43 -34.32 -8.95 3.54
CA PRO A 43 -35.74 -9.02 3.87
C PRO A 43 -36.49 -7.74 3.49
N THR A 44 -37.77 -7.87 3.17
CA THR A 44 -38.67 -6.74 2.88
C THR A 44 -38.82 -5.89 4.15
N ALA A 45 -39.07 -4.57 4.08
CA ALA A 45 -39.08 -3.76 5.31
C ALA A 45 -40.16 -4.17 6.32
N ALA A 46 -41.26 -4.79 5.88
CA ALA A 46 -42.24 -5.40 6.76
C ALA A 46 -41.62 -6.58 7.54
N GLU A 47 -40.92 -7.48 6.85
CA GLU A 47 -40.18 -8.59 7.46
C GLU A 47 -39.06 -8.09 8.38
N VAL A 48 -38.37 -6.99 8.02
CA VAL A 48 -37.36 -6.37 8.89
C VAL A 48 -37.99 -5.81 10.17
N GLN A 49 -39.18 -5.21 10.10
CA GLN A 49 -39.88 -4.75 11.30
C GLN A 49 -40.30 -5.92 12.18
N ASP A 50 -40.76 -7.03 11.59
CA ASP A 50 -41.14 -8.22 12.34
C ASP A 50 -39.93 -8.95 12.94
N LEU A 51 -38.81 -9.02 12.23
CA LEU A 51 -37.55 -9.58 12.74
C LEU A 51 -36.94 -8.71 13.85
N LYS A 52 -37.10 -7.38 13.77
CA LYS A 52 -36.76 -6.46 14.88
C LYS A 52 -37.65 -6.66 16.10
N LYS A 53 -38.97 -6.81 15.92
CA LYS A 53 -39.89 -7.13 17.03
C LYS A 53 -39.54 -8.46 17.68
N ARG A 54 -39.07 -9.44 16.90
CA ARG A 54 -38.64 -10.77 17.35
C ARG A 54 -37.19 -10.83 17.86
N LYS A 55 -36.44 -9.71 17.86
CA LYS A 55 -35.00 -9.62 18.22
C LYS A 55 -34.10 -10.66 17.51
N GLN A 56 -34.46 -11.08 16.30
CA GLN A 56 -33.67 -12.05 15.55
C GLN A 56 -32.63 -11.33 14.66
N PRO A 57 -31.38 -11.83 14.59
CA PRO A 57 -30.40 -11.31 13.66
C PRO A 57 -30.82 -11.65 12.21
N PHE A 58 -30.69 -10.68 11.30
CA PHE A 58 -31.03 -10.89 9.88
C PHE A 58 -29.92 -10.33 8.98
N SER A 59 -29.68 -11.02 7.86
CA SER A 59 -28.71 -10.63 6.84
C SER A 59 -29.43 -10.15 5.58
N TRP A 60 -28.89 -9.08 4.97
CA TRP A 60 -29.44 -8.56 3.72
C TRP A 60 -29.01 -9.43 2.53
N LYS A 61 -29.96 -9.71 1.64
CA LYS A 61 -29.77 -10.41 0.37
C LYS A 61 -30.24 -9.50 -0.76
N ILE A 62 -29.48 -9.46 -1.85
CA ILE A 62 -29.70 -8.55 -2.97
C ILE A 62 -29.83 -9.39 -4.24
N ALA A 63 -30.78 -9.07 -5.10
CA ALA A 63 -30.89 -9.72 -6.39
C ALA A 63 -29.74 -9.29 -7.31
N ASP A 64 -29.21 -10.25 -8.06
CA ASP A 64 -28.11 -10.08 -9.01
C ASP A 64 -28.39 -8.93 -10.01
N GLU A 65 -29.62 -8.83 -10.50
CA GLU A 65 -30.03 -7.79 -11.46
C GLU A 65 -29.85 -6.35 -10.95
N LEU A 66 -29.92 -6.14 -9.63
CA LEU A 66 -29.79 -4.80 -9.04
C LEU A 66 -28.31 -4.39 -8.94
N ILE A 67 -27.42 -5.37 -8.74
CA ILE A 67 -25.97 -5.19 -8.72
C ILE A 67 -25.49 -4.95 -10.15
N GLU A 68 -25.92 -5.79 -11.10
CA GLU A 68 -25.60 -5.63 -12.51
C GLU A 68 -26.10 -4.28 -13.04
N LYS A 69 -27.34 -3.87 -12.75
CA LYS A 69 -27.82 -2.57 -13.24
C LYS A 69 -27.07 -1.39 -12.64
N HIS A 70 -26.66 -1.44 -11.37
CA HIS A 70 -26.00 -0.31 -10.72
C HIS A 70 -24.51 -0.24 -11.04
N TYR A 71 -23.79 -1.35 -10.90
CA TYR A 71 -22.33 -1.37 -11.08
C TYR A 71 -21.92 -1.59 -12.54
N THR A 72 -22.74 -2.26 -13.36
CA THR A 72 -22.49 -2.31 -14.80
C THR A 72 -23.02 -1.08 -15.54
N GLN A 73 -23.92 -0.25 -14.97
CA GLN A 73 -24.18 1.08 -15.55
C GLN A 73 -22.98 2.01 -15.38
N ASP A 74 -22.20 1.90 -14.30
CA ASP A 74 -20.96 2.66 -14.18
C ASP A 74 -19.92 2.22 -15.24
N GLU A 75 -19.89 0.94 -15.62
CA GLU A 75 -18.98 0.43 -16.66
C GLU A 75 -19.53 0.53 -18.10
N SER A 76 -20.86 0.52 -18.30
CA SER A 76 -21.50 0.57 -19.62
C SER A 76 -22.07 1.93 -20.01
N SER A 77 -22.17 2.89 -19.09
CA SER A 77 -22.45 4.30 -19.43
C SER A 77 -21.30 4.95 -20.20
N VAL A 78 -20.11 4.33 -20.21
CA VAL A 78 -19.00 4.70 -21.10
C VAL A 78 -19.32 4.43 -22.58
N LYS A 79 -20.28 3.54 -22.91
CA LYS A 79 -20.53 3.11 -24.30
C LYS A 79 -21.88 3.49 -24.90
N LYS A 80 -22.79 4.14 -24.18
CA LYS A 80 -24.10 4.55 -24.71
C LYS A 80 -24.57 5.92 -24.21
N ALA A 81 -23.91 6.99 -24.63
CA ALA A 81 -24.42 8.36 -24.48
C ALA A 81 -24.14 9.21 -25.74
N GLY A 82 -24.52 8.68 -26.90
CA GLY A 82 -24.67 9.49 -28.11
C GLY A 82 -25.98 10.27 -28.09
N MET A 83 -26.17 11.21 -27.15
CA MET A 83 -27.20 12.26 -27.25
C MET A 83 -27.06 13.36 -26.16
N SER A 84 -25.90 14.02 -26.03
CA SER A 84 -25.80 15.33 -25.36
C SER A 84 -24.48 16.01 -25.71
N SER A 85 -24.33 16.44 -26.96
CA SER A 85 -23.06 16.95 -27.47
C SER A 85 -22.56 18.22 -26.78
N LYS A 86 -23.41 19.05 -26.15
CA LYS A 86 -22.96 20.28 -25.47
C LYS A 86 -22.55 20.08 -24.00
N ALA A 87 -23.23 19.20 -23.24
CA ALA A 87 -22.84 18.91 -21.86
C ALA A 87 -21.64 17.94 -21.80
N ASN A 88 -21.51 17.05 -22.78
CA ASN A 88 -20.36 16.14 -22.87
C ASN A 88 -19.06 16.85 -23.23
N ILE A 89 -19.09 17.95 -23.99
CA ILE A 89 -17.88 18.75 -24.27
C ILE A 89 -17.34 19.36 -22.98
N GLY A 90 -18.21 19.98 -22.16
CA GLY A 90 -17.80 20.53 -20.86
C GLY A 90 -17.26 19.47 -19.90
N MET A 91 -17.89 18.30 -19.83
CA MET A 91 -17.41 17.19 -19.00
C MET A 91 -16.08 16.60 -19.52
N SER A 92 -15.93 16.48 -20.84
CA SER A 92 -14.69 16.01 -21.46
C SER A 92 -13.54 16.97 -21.22
N GLU A 93 -13.79 18.28 -21.31
CA GLU A 93 -12.79 19.31 -21.02
C GLU A 93 -12.40 19.32 -19.54
N THR A 94 -13.35 19.14 -18.61
CA THR A 94 -13.03 19.03 -17.18
C THR A 94 -12.22 17.78 -16.88
N LEU A 95 -12.56 16.64 -17.49
CA LEU A 95 -11.81 15.39 -17.32
C LEU A 95 -10.40 15.50 -17.91
N GLN A 96 -10.27 16.15 -19.08
CA GLN A 96 -8.97 16.39 -19.70
C GLN A 96 -8.10 17.31 -18.84
N ARG A 97 -8.69 18.35 -18.24
CA ARG A 97 -8.00 19.23 -17.30
C ARG A 97 -7.59 18.50 -16.02
N GLU A 98 -8.44 17.62 -15.50
CA GLU A 98 -8.11 16.78 -14.36
C GLU A 98 -6.96 15.82 -14.68
N LEU A 99 -6.98 15.18 -15.85
CA LEU A 99 -5.88 14.32 -16.30
C LEU A 99 -4.57 15.10 -16.43
N GLN A 100 -4.59 16.28 -17.04
CA GLN A 100 -3.40 17.14 -17.12
C GLN A 100 -2.89 17.57 -15.72
N SER A 101 -3.81 17.89 -14.80
CA SER A 101 -3.45 18.22 -13.42
C SER A 101 -2.84 17.03 -12.68
N LYS A 102 -3.38 15.82 -12.90
CA LYS A 102 -2.86 14.58 -12.32
C LYS A 102 -1.49 14.22 -12.91
N GLU A 103 -1.30 14.41 -14.19
CA GLU A 103 -0.01 14.22 -14.86
C GLU A 103 1.06 15.17 -14.30
N GLY A 104 0.72 16.45 -14.13
CA GLY A 104 1.62 17.41 -13.48
C GLY A 104 1.95 17.03 -12.03
N GLN A 105 0.97 16.51 -11.28
CA GLN A 105 1.22 15.99 -9.93
C GLN A 105 2.14 14.77 -9.92
N LEU A 106 2.03 13.88 -10.91
CA LEU A 106 2.92 12.74 -11.05
C LEU A 106 4.36 13.19 -11.31
N GLN A 107 4.54 14.15 -12.23
CA GLN A 107 5.87 14.70 -12.52
C GLN A 107 6.53 15.33 -11.28
N ILE A 108 5.79 16.15 -10.52
CA ILE A 108 6.29 16.74 -9.27
C ILE A 108 6.67 15.66 -8.26
N LYS A 109 5.85 14.60 -8.15
CA LYS A 109 6.17 13.49 -7.24
C LYS A 109 7.39 12.71 -7.70
N ASP A 110 7.59 12.51 -8.99
CA ASP A 110 8.78 11.87 -9.53
C ASP A 110 10.03 12.69 -9.24
N GLU A 111 9.96 14.01 -9.36
CA GLU A 111 11.04 14.93 -8.94
C GLU A 111 11.33 14.83 -7.43
N GLN A 112 10.29 14.80 -6.60
CA GLN A 112 10.45 14.60 -5.15
C GLN A 112 11.10 13.25 -4.82
N ILE A 113 10.72 12.18 -5.52
CA ILE A 113 11.30 10.85 -5.34
C ILE A 113 12.79 10.87 -5.72
N LYS A 114 13.16 11.53 -6.82
CA LYS A 114 14.56 11.70 -7.22
C LYS A 114 15.36 12.43 -6.13
N ALA A 115 14.85 13.56 -5.65
CA ALA A 115 15.51 14.32 -4.59
C ALA A 115 15.67 13.51 -3.28
N LEU A 116 14.63 12.77 -2.87
CA LEU A 116 14.72 11.88 -1.71
C LEU A 116 15.74 10.75 -1.92
N THR A 117 15.81 10.20 -3.13
CA THR A 117 16.79 9.16 -3.47
C THR A 117 18.22 9.69 -3.38
N GLU A 118 18.48 10.89 -3.90
CA GLU A 118 19.78 11.56 -3.79
C GLU A 118 20.15 11.84 -2.32
N ILE A 119 19.20 12.30 -1.51
CA ILE A 119 19.42 12.52 -0.07
C ILE A 119 19.79 11.21 0.62
N VAL A 120 19.06 10.12 0.36
CA VAL A 120 19.35 8.79 0.93
C VAL A 120 20.73 8.31 0.50
N GLN A 121 21.12 8.49 -0.76
CA GLN A 121 22.46 8.17 -1.24
C GLN A 121 23.54 8.99 -0.50
N SER A 122 23.34 10.31 -0.34
CA SER A 122 24.27 11.17 0.39
C SER A 122 24.40 10.80 1.87
N LEU A 123 23.31 10.32 2.48
CA LEU A 123 23.29 9.89 3.87
C LEU A 123 23.98 8.55 4.02
N ASN A 124 23.76 7.62 3.09
CA ASN A 124 24.45 6.34 3.05
C ASN A 124 25.96 6.50 2.88
N GLU A 125 26.42 7.42 2.03
CA GLU A 125 27.85 7.67 1.89
C GLU A 125 28.43 8.26 3.18
N ARG A 126 27.77 9.25 3.79
CA ARG A 126 28.19 9.79 5.10
C ARG A 126 28.18 8.75 6.21
N MET A 127 27.21 7.84 6.23
CA MET A 127 27.17 6.72 7.18
C MET A 127 28.32 5.74 6.93
N ARG A 128 28.64 5.47 5.66
CA ARG A 128 29.78 4.63 5.28
C ARG A 128 31.10 5.27 5.70
N GLU A 129 31.29 6.56 5.42
CA GLU A 129 32.43 7.35 5.89
C GLU A 129 32.51 7.34 7.43
N GLY A 130 31.39 7.57 8.12
CA GLY A 130 31.30 7.50 9.57
C GLY A 130 31.67 6.13 10.14
N ASN A 131 31.23 5.04 9.49
CA ASN A 131 31.60 3.68 9.87
C ASN A 131 33.08 3.41 9.66
N VAL A 132 33.67 3.90 8.56
CA VAL A 132 35.12 3.78 8.32
C VAL A 132 35.93 4.55 9.35
N LEU A 133 35.52 5.78 9.68
CA LEU A 133 36.15 6.61 10.70
C LEU A 133 36.01 6.00 12.09
N MET A 134 34.86 5.41 12.42
CA MET A 134 34.66 4.75 13.70
C MET A 134 35.45 3.45 13.78
N ALA A 135 35.57 2.70 12.69
CA ALA A 135 36.43 1.51 12.61
C ALA A 135 37.92 1.89 12.77
N SER A 136 38.38 2.97 12.14
CA SER A 136 39.76 3.44 12.33
C SER A 136 39.99 3.96 13.75
N LEU A 137 39.04 4.70 14.33
CA LEU A 137 39.10 5.14 15.72
C LEU A 137 39.09 3.96 16.69
N GLN A 138 38.27 2.93 16.45
CA GLN A 138 38.31 1.69 17.21
C GLN A 138 39.65 0.98 17.06
N GLN A 139 40.26 0.94 15.87
CA GLN A 139 41.60 0.39 15.70
C GLN A 139 42.64 1.18 16.49
N HIS A 140 42.61 2.51 16.46
CA HIS A 140 43.54 3.36 17.21
C HIS A 140 43.35 3.24 18.73
N LEU A 141 42.12 3.10 19.22
CA LEU A 141 41.83 2.92 20.65
C LEU A 141 42.03 1.48 21.14
N ALA A 142 41.82 0.48 20.27
CA ALA A 142 42.07 -0.93 20.57
C ALA A 142 43.54 -1.33 20.41
N LEU A 143 44.37 -0.46 19.82
CA LEU A 143 45.81 -0.53 19.94
C LEU A 143 46.21 0.12 21.27
N PRO A 144 46.71 -0.62 22.28
CA PRO A 144 47.49 0.03 23.31
C PRO A 144 48.71 0.68 22.64
N GLU A 145 49.04 1.89 23.06
CA GLU A 145 50.19 2.71 22.65
C GLU A 145 51.51 2.06 23.06
N ALA A 146 51.79 0.87 22.52
CA ALA A 146 52.98 0.07 22.77
C ALA A 146 53.20 -0.86 21.57
N ARG A 147 53.56 -0.29 20.41
CA ARG A 147 54.06 -1.11 19.29
C ARG A 147 55.01 -0.41 18.33
N SER A 148 55.72 0.62 18.80
CA SER A 148 56.84 1.21 18.08
C SER A 148 58.22 0.89 18.67
N GLU A 149 58.35 0.18 19.80
CA GLU A 149 59.69 -0.10 20.37
C GLU A 149 59.96 -1.58 20.79
N GLU A 150 58.95 -2.43 21.03
CA GLU A 150 59.21 -3.78 21.59
C GLU A 150 59.40 -4.92 20.55
N LYS A 151 59.28 -4.65 19.24
CA LYS A 151 59.41 -5.72 18.22
C LYS A 151 60.84 -5.98 17.72
N GLU A 152 61.80 -5.12 18.03
CA GLU A 152 63.19 -5.34 17.60
C GLU A 152 63.99 -6.17 18.62
N GLU A 153 63.75 -6.01 19.92
CA GLU A 153 64.52 -6.70 20.97
C GLU A 153 64.18 -8.20 21.11
N GLU A 154 62.92 -8.60 20.94
CA GLU A 154 62.52 -10.01 21.07
C GLU A 154 63.08 -10.90 19.92
N SER A 155 63.46 -10.29 18.80
CA SER A 155 64.02 -10.98 17.63
C SER A 155 65.53 -11.23 17.73
N THR A 156 66.24 -10.45 18.55
CA THR A 156 67.70 -10.57 18.75
C THR A 156 68.04 -11.53 19.89
N GLU A 157 67.23 -11.60 20.95
CA GLU A 157 67.43 -12.55 22.05
C GLU A 157 67.19 -14.01 21.66
N LYS A 158 66.15 -14.29 20.86
CA LYS A 158 65.85 -15.65 20.38
C LYS A 158 66.97 -16.20 19.47
N LYS A 159 67.68 -15.34 18.73
CA LYS A 159 68.85 -15.72 17.93
C LYS A 159 70.10 -15.96 18.78
N SER A 160 70.29 -15.20 19.87
CA SER A 160 71.42 -15.34 20.81
C SER A 160 71.40 -16.67 21.59
N TRP A 161 70.20 -17.19 21.90
CA TRP A 161 70.07 -18.46 22.63
C TRP A 161 70.34 -19.69 21.74
N ILE A 162 69.89 -19.66 20.48
CA ILE A 162 70.08 -20.77 19.53
C ILE A 162 71.55 -20.93 19.11
N GLY A 163 72.31 -19.83 19.02
CA GLY A 163 73.74 -19.88 18.69
C GLY A 163 74.64 -20.48 19.78
N ARG A 164 74.22 -20.44 21.05
CA ARG A 164 74.99 -21.02 22.18
C ARG A 164 74.81 -22.52 22.34
N PHE A 165 73.78 -23.13 21.75
CA PHE A 165 73.53 -24.57 21.84
C PHE A 165 74.28 -25.41 20.79
N PHE A 166 74.81 -24.79 19.74
CA PHE A 166 75.39 -25.51 18.59
C PHE A 166 76.93 -25.47 18.50
N THR A 167 77.65 -24.90 19.47
CA THR A 167 79.12 -24.71 19.39
C THR A 167 79.93 -25.43 20.47
N SER A 168 79.42 -26.53 21.04
CA SER A 168 80.20 -27.41 21.91
C SER A 168 80.26 -28.82 21.35
N SER A 169 81.18 -29.05 20.42
CA SER A 169 81.73 -30.36 20.05
C SER A 169 83.21 -30.21 19.78
#